data_AF-A0A1L5KL23-F1
#
_entry.id   AF-A0A1L5KL23-F1
#
_cell.length_a   1.000
_cell.length_b   1.000
_cell.length_c   1.000
_cell.angle_alpha   90.00
_cell.angle_beta   90.00
_cell.angle_gamma   90.00
#
_symmetry.space_group_name_H-M   'P 1'
#
loop_
_entity.id
_entity.type
_entity.pdbx_description
1 polymer ?
#
loop_
_entity_poly.entity_id
_entity_poly.type
_entity_poly.pdbx_seq_one_letter_code
_entity_poly.pdbx_strand_id
1 'polypeptide(L)'
;ENAYLFYDGKTKEIFFNEYQDKKTDNYTTCWEWIDVSVDNSTLSFLKEMVNGKTLKMRLRGKYTKTKTLSTAEINGIKDVLLAYDVLKNGIEID
;
A
#
# COMPACT_ATOMS: atom_id res chain seq x y z
N GLU A 1 -1.07 12.39 -11.29
CA GLU A 1 -0.66 10.97 -11.38
C GLU A 1 -1.56 10.13 -10.48
N ASN A 2 -1.69 8.81 -10.69
CA ASN A 2 -2.64 7.97 -9.91
C ASN A 2 -1.97 6.73 -9.33
N ALA A 3 -2.44 6.24 -8.19
CA ALA A 3 -1.93 5.01 -7.58
C ALA A 3 -3.05 3.99 -7.42
N TYR A 4 -2.75 2.71 -7.64
CA TYR A 4 -3.73 1.63 -7.60
C TYR A 4 -3.22 0.44 -6.81
N LEU A 5 -4.09 -0.07 -5.95
CA LEU A 5 -3.99 -1.39 -5.36
C LEU A 5 -5.00 -2.31 -6.03
N PHE A 6 -4.61 -3.57 -6.25
CA PHE A 6 -5.44 -4.55 -6.91
C PHE A 6 -5.28 -5.91 -6.24
N TYR A 7 -6.39 -6.62 -6.07
CA TYR A 7 -6.37 -8.05 -5.78
C TYR A 7 -7.60 -8.75 -6.37
N ASP A 8 -7.40 -9.92 -6.97
CA ASP A 8 -8.47 -10.82 -7.43
C ASP A 8 -9.64 -10.14 -8.18
N GLY A 9 -9.34 -9.14 -9.01
CA GLY A 9 -10.33 -8.42 -9.81
C GLY A 9 -10.87 -7.13 -9.17
N LYS A 10 -10.62 -6.91 -7.87
CA LYS A 10 -10.96 -5.67 -7.16
C LYS A 10 -9.83 -4.65 -7.28
N THR A 11 -10.17 -3.41 -7.60
CA THR A 11 -9.21 -2.29 -7.68
C THR A 11 -9.60 -1.20 -6.71
N LYS A 12 -8.62 -0.62 -6.02
CA LYS A 12 -8.78 0.60 -5.25
C LYS A 12 -7.78 1.64 -5.74
N GLU A 13 -8.28 2.83 -6.04
CA GLU A 13 -7.45 4.01 -6.27
C GLU A 13 -6.99 4.60 -4.93
N ILE A 14 -5.73 4.97 -4.86
CA ILE A 14 -5.09 5.67 -3.76
C ILE A 14 -4.90 7.11 -4.20
N PHE A 15 -5.66 8.02 -3.59
CA PHE A 15 -5.56 9.45 -3.86
C PHE A 15 -4.36 10.04 -3.12
N PHE A 16 -3.61 10.90 -3.81
CA PHE A 16 -2.47 11.60 -3.26
C PHE A 16 -2.26 12.95 -3.97
N ASN A 17 -1.68 13.91 -3.28
CA ASN A 17 -1.24 15.18 -3.84
C ASN A 17 0.17 15.04 -4.41
N GLU A 18 0.32 15.24 -5.72
CA GLU A 18 1.59 15.05 -6.42
C GLU A 18 2.73 15.98 -5.97
N TYR A 19 2.42 17.11 -5.32
CA TYR A 19 3.44 18.05 -4.82
C TYR A 19 3.80 17.83 -3.35
N GLN A 20 2.91 17.20 -2.57
CA GLN A 20 3.10 17.02 -1.12
C GLN A 20 3.50 15.59 -0.79
N ASP A 21 2.75 14.63 -1.32
CA ASP A 21 2.79 13.22 -0.93
C ASP A 21 3.76 12.43 -1.81
N LYS A 22 3.96 12.84 -3.07
CA LYS A 22 4.92 12.19 -3.97
C LYS A 22 6.35 12.62 -3.66
N LYS A 23 7.25 11.65 -3.63
CA LYS A 23 8.70 11.84 -3.57
C LYS A 23 9.34 11.22 -4.80
N THR A 24 10.42 11.84 -5.24
CA THR A 24 11.28 11.36 -6.32
C THR A 24 12.69 11.26 -5.79
N ASP A 25 13.31 10.10 -5.94
CA ASP A 25 14.71 9.87 -5.58
C ASP A 25 15.42 9.23 -6.77
N ASN A 26 16.30 10.02 -7.37
CA ASN A 26 17.07 9.63 -8.55
C ASN A 26 18.43 9.01 -8.19
N TYR A 27 18.72 8.81 -6.91
CA TYR A 27 20.00 8.25 -6.43
C TYR A 27 19.88 6.79 -5.96
N THR A 28 18.67 6.23 -5.90
CA THR A 28 18.43 4.86 -5.41
C THR A 28 17.66 3.99 -6.41
N THR A 29 17.34 2.74 -6.01
CA THR A 29 16.58 1.78 -6.84
C THR A 29 15.08 2.07 -6.89
N CYS A 30 14.57 3.03 -6.10
CA CYS A 30 13.17 3.44 -6.08
C CYS A 30 13.05 4.87 -6.61
N TRP A 31 12.53 5.02 -7.82
CA TRP A 31 12.53 6.33 -8.49
C TRP A 31 11.43 7.26 -7.95
N GLU A 32 10.26 6.70 -7.64
CA GLU A 32 9.10 7.46 -7.18
C GLU A 32 8.32 6.63 -6.15
N TRP A 33 7.90 7.29 -5.07
CA TRP A 33 6.98 6.73 -4.08
C TRP A 33 6.03 7.81 -3.58
N ILE A 34 4.95 7.37 -2.92
CA ILE A 34 3.98 8.24 -2.27
C ILE A 34 3.98 7.93 -0.78
N ASP A 35 3.83 8.95 0.04
CA ASP A 35 3.59 8.84 1.48
C ASP A 35 2.19 9.39 1.76
N VAL A 36 1.25 8.52 2.10
CA VAL A 36 -0.17 8.87 2.25
C VAL A 36 -0.75 8.28 3.53
N SER A 37 -1.64 9.03 4.16
CA SER A 37 -2.40 8.53 5.30
C SER A 37 -3.38 7.44 4.88
N VAL A 38 -3.42 6.34 5.64
CA VAL A 38 -4.34 5.22 5.39
C VAL A 38 -5.66 5.48 6.11
N ASP A 39 -6.72 5.74 5.34
CA ASP A 39 -8.08 5.84 5.86
C ASP A 39 -8.72 4.47 6.13
N ASN A 40 -9.89 4.44 6.77
CA ASN A 40 -10.58 3.18 7.10
C ASN A 40 -10.94 2.36 5.85
N SER A 41 -11.23 3.01 4.71
CA SER A 41 -11.53 2.34 3.45
C SER A 41 -10.30 1.62 2.90
N THR A 42 -9.15 2.27 2.95
CA THR A 42 -7.85 1.74 2.52
C THR A 42 -7.36 0.66 3.45
N LEU A 43 -7.50 0.86 4.76
CA LEU A 43 -7.20 -0.17 5.76
C LEU A 43 -8.02 -1.44 5.51
N SER A 44 -9.34 -1.32 5.33
CA SER A 44 -10.21 -2.46 5.05
C SER A 44 -9.81 -3.16 3.76
N PHE A 45 -9.52 -2.39 2.70
CA PHE A 45 -9.04 -2.95 1.43
C PHE A 45 -7.71 -3.70 1.59
N LEU A 46 -6.75 -3.17 2.36
CA LEU A 46 -5.47 -3.81 2.64
C LEU A 46 -5.66 -5.13 3.41
N LYS A 47 -6.54 -5.15 4.42
CA LYS A 47 -6.87 -6.37 5.20
C LYS A 47 -7.49 -7.46 4.33
N GLU A 48 -8.36 -7.10 3.39
CA GLU A 48 -8.90 -8.07 2.42
C GLU A 48 -7.82 -8.49 1.41
N MET A 49 -7.07 -7.51 0.89
CA MET A 49 -6.07 -7.68 -0.17
C MET A 49 -5.04 -8.75 0.17
N VAL A 50 -4.46 -8.72 1.38
CA VAL A 50 -3.41 -9.66 1.80
C VAL A 50 -3.83 -11.14 1.83
N ASN A 51 -5.13 -11.42 1.73
CA ASN A 51 -5.69 -12.77 1.65
C ASN A 51 -6.04 -13.20 0.22
N GLY A 52 -5.87 -12.32 -0.77
CA GLY A 52 -6.10 -12.61 -2.17
C GLY A 52 -5.05 -13.52 -2.81
N LYS A 53 -5.37 -14.10 -3.96
CA LYS A 53 -4.48 -14.98 -4.73
C LYS A 53 -3.47 -14.20 -5.56
N THR A 54 -3.92 -13.13 -6.21
CA THR A 54 -3.08 -12.30 -7.08
C THR A 54 -3.18 -10.84 -6.68
N LEU A 55 -2.11 -10.34 -6.06
CA LEU A 55 -2.02 -8.96 -5.59
C LEU A 55 -1.12 -8.16 -6.51
N LYS A 56 -1.55 -6.95 -6.86
CA LYS A 56 -0.77 -6.04 -7.70
C LYS A 56 -0.84 -4.62 -7.15
N MET A 57 0.20 -3.85 -7.43
CA MET A 57 0.22 -2.41 -7.22
C MET A 57 0.75 -1.68 -8.44
N ARG A 58 0.34 -0.41 -8.58
CA ARG A 58 0.81 0.46 -9.65
C ARG A 58 0.81 1.91 -9.19
N LEU A 59 1.95 2.58 -9.25
CA LEU A 59 2.02 4.04 -9.27
C LEU A 59 2.12 4.49 -10.74
N ARG A 60 1.12 5.21 -11.21
CA ARG A 60 1.00 5.70 -12.58
C ARG A 60 1.61 7.10 -12.70
N GLY A 61 2.91 7.15 -12.94
CA GLY A 61 3.69 8.35 -13.29
C GLY A 61 4.37 8.23 -14.66
N LYS A 62 5.39 9.06 -14.92
CA LYS A 62 6.18 8.98 -16.16
C LYS A 62 6.84 7.61 -16.36
N TYR A 63 7.29 6.99 -15.27
CA TYR A 63 7.87 5.64 -15.27
C TYR A 63 6.97 4.69 -14.49
N THR A 64 6.09 4.00 -15.21
CA THR A 64 5.07 3.15 -14.58
C THR A 64 5.34 1.67 -14.82
N LYS A 65 5.38 0.87 -13.75
CA LYS A 65 5.35 -0.60 -13.83
C LYS A 65 4.27 -1.16 -12.91
N THR A 66 3.37 -1.98 -13.44
CA THR A 66 2.50 -2.80 -12.59
C THR A 66 3.35 -3.90 -11.98
N LYS A 67 3.39 -3.95 -10.65
CA LYS A 67 4.13 -4.97 -9.90
C LYS A 67 3.15 -5.96 -9.30
N THR A 68 3.32 -7.23 -9.61
CA THR A 68 2.70 -8.32 -8.84
C THR A 68 3.52 -8.52 -7.57
N LEU A 69 2.86 -8.51 -6.41
CA LEU A 69 3.54 -8.68 -5.13
C LEU A 69 3.96 -10.13 -4.94
N SER A 70 5.19 -10.32 -4.47
CA SER A 70 5.71 -11.62 -4.05
C SER A 70 5.16 -12.02 -2.68
N THR A 71 5.26 -13.32 -2.34
CA THR A 71 4.82 -13.82 -1.03
C THR A 71 5.51 -13.11 0.13
N ALA A 72 6.81 -12.80 0.01
CA ALA A 72 7.56 -12.07 1.04
C ALA A 72 7.01 -10.65 1.25
N GLU A 73 6.68 -9.94 0.16
CA GLU A 73 6.09 -8.59 0.24
C GLU A 73 4.68 -8.63 0.84
N ILE A 74 3.88 -9.64 0.49
CA ILE A 74 2.54 -9.84 1.07
C ILE A 74 2.64 -10.11 2.57
N ASN A 75 3.60 -10.93 3.01
CA ASN A 75 3.83 -11.19 4.43
C ASN A 75 4.27 -9.92 5.16
N GLY A 76 5.15 -9.11 4.57
CA GLY A 76 5.52 -7.82 5.15
C GLY A 76 4.32 -6.88 5.38
N ILE A 77 3.35 -6.86 4.45
CA ILE A 77 2.10 -6.09 4.64
C ILE A 77 1.27 -6.68 5.79
N LYS A 78 1.17 -8.01 5.91
CA LYS A 78 0.47 -8.67 7.01
C LYS A 78 1.08 -8.32 8.37
N ASP A 79 2.41 -8.31 8.46
CA ASP A 79 3.13 -7.98 9.70
C ASP A 79 2.83 -6.53 10.13
N VAL A 80 2.82 -5.59 9.18
CA VAL A 80 2.46 -4.19 9.45
C VAL A 80 1.00 -4.05 9.89
N LEU A 81 0.07 -4.76 9.25
CA LEU A 81 -1.35 -4.74 9.65
C LEU A 81 -1.56 -5.32 11.06
N LEU A 82 -0.84 -6.38 11.40
CA LEU A 82 -0.86 -6.97 12.75
C LEU A 82 -0.31 -5.97 13.78
N ALA A 83 0.85 -5.36 13.50
CA ALA A 83 1.44 -4.35 14.38
C ALA A 83 0.49 -3.16 14.59
N TYR A 84 -0.18 -2.70 13.52
CA TYR A 84 -1.20 -1.65 13.61
C TYR A 84 -2.37 -2.05 14.53
N ASP A 85 -2.90 -3.27 14.38
CA ASP A 85 -4.01 -3.76 15.21
C ASP A 85 -3.58 -3.90 16.69
N VAL A 86 -2.36 -4.36 16.95
CA VAL A 86 -1.78 -4.42 18.31
C VAL A 86 -1.60 -3.02 18.90
N LEU A 87 -1.09 -2.05 18.14
CA LEU A 87 -0.91 -0.69 18.66
C LEU A 87 -2.24 0.03 18.90
N LYS A 88 -3.25 -0.25 18.08
CA LYS A 88 -4.58 0.35 18.20
C LYS A 88 -5.40 -0.23 19.35
N ASN A 89 -5.32 -1.54 19.56
CA ASN A 89 -6.14 -2.26 20.55
C ASN A 89 -5.36 -2.61 21.82
N GLY A 90 -4.03 -2.55 21.79
CA GLY A 90 -3.13 -2.93 22.89
C GLY A 90 -2.80 -1.81 23.87
N ILE A 91 -3.65 -0.79 23.97
CA ILE A 91 -3.72 0.09 25.15
C ILE A 91 -5.09 -0.11 25.82
N GLU A 92 -5.46 -1.36 26.07
CA GLU A 92 -6.25 -1.73 27.24
C GLU A 92 -5.26 -2.39 28.21
N ILE A 93 -4.64 -1.56 29.05
CA ILE A 93 -3.95 -2.01 30.26
C ILE A 93 -5.02 -2.04 31.35
N ASP A 94 -5.54 -3.23 31.62
CA ASP A 94 -6.20 -3.56 32.89
C ASP A 94 -5.18 -3.52 34.04
#